data_AF-A0A4Q5RNP1-F1
#
_entry.id   AF-A0A4Q5RNP1-F1
#
_cell.length_a   1.000
_cell.length_b   1.000
_cell.length_c   1.000
_cell.angle_alpha   90.00
_cell.angle_beta   90.00
_cell.angle_gamma   90.00
#
_symmetry.space_group_name_H-M   'P 1'
#
loop_
_entity.id
_entity.type
_entity.pdbx_description
1 polymer ?
#
loop_
_entity_poly.entity_id
_entity_poly.type
_entity_poly.pdbx_seq_one_letter_code
_entity_poly.pdbx_strand_id
1 'polypeptide(L)'
;MFNPVKALITLASIAIITSCNSSGDEVVVLPAEIDSTLINPGRGFTSTGRTFNDNFGERLHPLCGISQQRIYWDDLEPEEGKINFALIDSAINRCVRNGQQLNFRVMCQNEDMRVPGWAIKAGVQSPFYDNPVFLEKHDNLIKALGARYDGNPGVCFVDIGT
;
A
#
# COMPACT_ATOMS: atom_id res chain seq x y z
N MET A 1 -19.45 -62.29 -1.72
CA MET A 1 -18.62 -62.01 -2.91
C MET A 1 -17.81 -60.74 -2.59
N PHE A 2 -16.66 -60.92 -1.94
CA PHE A 2 -15.78 -59.82 -1.53
C PHE A 2 -14.93 -59.41 -2.73
N ASN A 3 -14.95 -58.13 -3.11
CA ASN A 3 -14.21 -57.61 -4.25
C ASN A 3 -12.84 -57.08 -3.78
N PRO A 4 -11.72 -57.79 -4.05
CA PRO A 4 -10.42 -57.50 -3.46
C PRO A 4 -9.76 -56.22 -4.00
N VAL A 5 -10.32 -55.61 -5.06
CA VAL A 5 -9.71 -54.45 -5.73
C VAL A 5 -9.96 -53.14 -4.98
N LYS A 6 -11.06 -53.03 -4.21
CA LYS A 6 -11.36 -51.80 -3.42
C LYS A 6 -10.57 -51.71 -2.11
N ALA A 7 -10.01 -52.81 -1.61
CA ALA A 7 -9.18 -52.79 -0.40
C ALA A 7 -7.73 -52.35 -0.68
N LEU A 8 -7.27 -52.45 -1.93
CA LEU A 8 -5.88 -52.12 -2.29
C LEU A 8 -5.65 -50.63 -2.56
N ILE A 9 -6.68 -49.88 -2.94
CA ILE A 9 -6.53 -48.45 -3.28
C ILE A 9 -6.57 -47.56 -2.02
N THR A 10 -7.19 -48.01 -0.94
CA THR A 10 -7.25 -47.24 0.32
C THR A 10 -5.96 -47.32 1.14
N LEU A 11 -5.09 -48.32 0.89
CA LEU A 11 -3.80 -48.44 1.59
C LEU A 11 -2.64 -47.65 0.94
N ALA A 12 -2.75 -47.29 -0.34
CA ALA A 12 -1.69 -46.56 -1.04
C ALA A 12 -1.65 -45.06 -0.69
N SER A 13 -2.74 -44.49 -0.18
CA SER A 13 -2.84 -43.04 0.11
C SER A 13 -2.37 -42.64 1.51
N ILE A 14 -2.08 -43.59 2.41
CA ILE A 14 -1.60 -43.31 3.78
C ILE A 14 -0.05 -43.28 3.84
N ALA A 15 0.64 -43.83 2.84
CA ALA A 15 2.10 -43.94 2.85
C ALA A 15 2.86 -42.68 2.39
N ILE A 16 2.17 -41.62 1.95
CA ILE A 16 2.81 -40.35 1.50
C ILE A 16 2.90 -39.32 2.65
N ILE A 17 2.32 -39.59 3.83
CA ILE A 17 2.38 -38.67 4.96
C ILE A 17 3.64 -38.88 5.83
N THR A 18 4.39 -39.96 5.59
CA THR A 18 5.56 -40.28 6.43
C THR A 18 6.84 -39.70 5.82
N SER A 19 7.37 -38.68 6.51
CA SER A 19 8.75 -38.17 6.45
C SER A 19 9.02 -36.96 5.56
N CYS A 20 8.41 -35.83 5.90
CA CYS A 20 9.21 -34.60 6.04
C CYS A 20 9.70 -34.53 7.49
N ASN A 21 10.64 -35.40 7.87
CA ASN A 21 11.50 -35.12 9.01
C ASN A 21 12.59 -34.17 8.52
N SER A 22 12.30 -32.87 8.46
CA SER A 22 13.36 -31.89 8.37
C SER A 22 14.01 -31.81 9.76
N SER A 23 14.96 -32.70 10.03
CA SER A 23 15.97 -32.47 11.07
C SER A 23 16.92 -31.38 10.57
N GLY A 24 16.38 -30.18 10.37
CA GLY A 24 17.20 -29.00 10.17
C GLY A 24 17.86 -28.69 11.51
N ASP A 25 19.18 -28.58 11.52
CA ASP A 25 19.89 -28.09 12.69
C ASP A 25 19.26 -26.76 13.13
N GLU A 26 18.98 -26.61 14.42
CA GLU A 26 18.48 -25.36 14.97
C GLU A 26 19.60 -24.32 14.87
N VAL A 27 19.44 -23.35 13.95
CA VAL A 27 20.38 -22.23 13.79
C VAL A 27 19.87 -21.05 14.58
N VAL A 28 20.59 -20.69 15.65
CA VAL A 28 20.35 -19.45 16.39
C VAL A 28 21.11 -18.31 15.72
N VAL A 29 20.38 -17.33 15.16
CA VAL A 29 20.96 -16.11 14.59
C VAL A 29 20.73 -14.96 15.58
N LEU A 30 21.82 -14.44 16.15
CA LEU A 30 21.78 -13.21 16.95
C LEU A 30 22.13 -12.02 16.03
N PRO A 31 21.24 -11.03 15.87
CA PRO A 31 21.56 -9.86 15.09
C PRO A 31 22.70 -9.07 15.74
N ALA A 32 23.64 -8.57 14.93
CA ALA A 32 24.66 -7.64 15.38
C ALA A 32 24.07 -6.21 15.42
N GLU A 33 24.37 -5.48 16.49
CA GLU A 33 24.04 -4.07 16.60
C GLU A 33 24.82 -3.26 15.55
N ILE A 34 24.19 -2.22 15.00
CA ILE A 34 24.77 -1.31 14.02
C ILE A 34 24.47 0.13 14.41
N ASP A 35 25.43 1.03 14.19
CA ASP A 35 25.26 2.47 14.41
C ASP A 35 24.61 3.19 13.22
N SER A 36 24.40 2.48 12.10
CA SER A 36 23.76 3.01 10.90
C SER A 36 22.25 2.72 10.88
N THR A 37 21.50 3.50 10.08
CA THR A 37 20.06 3.26 9.93
C THR A 37 19.82 1.94 9.18
N LEU A 38 19.09 1.01 9.80
CA LEU A 38 18.57 -0.17 9.14
C LEU A 38 17.41 0.19 8.19
N ILE A 39 17.66 0.11 6.89
CA ILE A 39 16.61 0.27 5.88
C ILE A 39 15.84 -1.03 5.75
N ASN A 40 14.52 -0.94 5.98
CA ASN A 40 13.60 -2.06 5.85
C ASN A 40 12.57 -1.73 4.74
N PRO A 41 12.78 -2.19 3.50
CA PRO A 41 11.85 -1.90 2.40
C PRO A 41 10.40 -2.24 2.75
N GLY A 42 9.48 -1.30 2.53
CA GLY A 42 8.07 -1.47 2.86
C GLY A 42 7.72 -1.45 4.37
N ARG A 43 8.67 -1.20 5.27
CA ARG A 43 8.46 -1.13 6.73
C ARG A 43 9.36 -0.09 7.42
N GLY A 44 9.24 0.03 8.74
CA GLY A 44 10.09 0.91 9.54
C GLY A 44 9.65 2.38 9.50
N PHE A 45 10.61 3.30 9.56
CA PHE A 45 10.35 4.74 9.49
C PHE A 45 9.89 5.15 8.08
N THR A 46 8.98 6.12 8.02
CA THR A 46 8.48 6.71 6.78
C THR A 46 8.81 8.19 6.72
N SER A 47 9.29 8.65 5.56
CA SER A 47 9.39 10.07 5.27
C SER A 47 8.01 10.64 4.97
N THR A 48 7.77 11.92 5.24
CA THR A 48 6.47 12.57 4.93
C THR A 48 6.67 13.93 4.27
N GLY A 49 5.62 14.42 3.62
CA GLY A 49 5.63 15.74 2.99
C GLY A 49 6.66 15.82 1.86
N ARG A 50 7.52 16.84 1.86
CA ARG A 50 8.49 17.07 0.78
C ARG A 50 9.81 16.30 0.91
N THR A 51 9.90 15.36 1.85
CA THR A 51 11.13 14.59 2.14
C THR A 51 11.12 13.25 1.41
N PHE A 52 12.11 13.00 0.54
CA PHE A 52 12.22 11.75 -0.25
C PHE A 52 13.62 11.12 -0.17
N ASN A 53 14.21 11.00 1.03
CA ASN A 53 15.64 10.66 1.18
C ASN A 53 16.62 11.58 0.41
N ASP A 54 16.12 12.69 -0.12
CA ASP A 54 16.86 13.72 -0.80
C ASP A 54 16.75 15.02 -0.01
N ASN A 55 17.72 15.90 -0.19
CA ASN A 55 17.67 17.27 0.32
C ASN A 55 17.46 17.40 1.85
N PHE A 56 18.22 16.63 2.64
CA PHE A 56 18.16 16.68 4.10
C PHE A 56 18.63 18.03 4.69
N GLY A 57 19.46 18.79 3.96
CA GLY A 57 20.10 19.98 4.51
C GLY A 57 20.91 19.64 5.77
N GLU A 58 20.66 20.36 6.86
CA GLU A 58 21.25 20.10 8.19
C GLU A 58 20.38 19.17 9.08
N ARG A 59 19.26 18.65 8.56
CA ARG A 59 18.34 17.84 9.39
C ARG A 59 18.89 16.44 9.62
N LEU A 60 18.86 16.02 10.89
CA LEU A 60 19.02 14.62 11.26
C LEU A 60 17.70 13.89 10.96
N HIS A 61 17.59 13.32 9.77
CA HIS A 61 16.48 12.47 9.36
C HIS A 61 17.02 11.12 8.89
N PRO A 62 16.59 9.99 9.45
CA PRO A 62 17.06 8.69 9.01
C PRO A 62 16.63 8.44 7.57
N LEU A 63 17.40 7.65 6.82
CA LEU A 63 16.92 7.14 5.55
C LEU A 63 15.67 6.27 5.80
N CYS A 64 14.66 6.38 4.94
CA CYS A 64 13.42 5.61 5.05
C CYS A 64 13.21 4.75 3.81
N GLY A 65 12.68 3.53 3.96
CA GLY A 65 12.28 2.70 2.82
C GLY A 65 10.98 3.17 2.15
N ILE A 66 10.22 4.03 2.83
CA ILE A 66 8.92 4.55 2.36
C ILE A 66 8.89 6.08 2.48
N SER A 67 8.24 6.74 1.51
CA SER A 67 7.75 8.11 1.65
C SER A 67 6.23 8.12 1.57
N GLN A 68 5.56 8.66 2.60
CA GLN A 68 4.11 8.85 2.65
C GLN A 68 3.73 10.22 2.11
N GLN A 69 2.83 10.23 1.13
CA GLN A 69 2.25 11.42 0.54
C GLN A 69 0.77 11.53 0.87
N ARG A 70 0.32 12.74 1.19
CA ARG A 70 -1.09 13.07 1.38
C ARG A 70 -1.53 13.91 0.20
N ILE A 71 -2.48 13.42 -0.56
CA ILE A 71 -2.94 14.05 -1.80
C ILE A 71 -4.42 14.35 -1.61
N TYR A 72 -4.82 15.61 -1.77
CA TYR A 72 -6.21 16.00 -1.61
C TYR A 72 -7.04 15.58 -2.83
N TRP A 73 -8.29 15.18 -2.59
CA TRP A 73 -9.16 14.71 -3.66
C TRP A 73 -9.45 15.83 -4.67
N ASP A 74 -9.67 17.06 -4.21
CA ASP A 74 -9.86 18.22 -5.10
C ASP A 74 -8.66 18.52 -6.02
N ASP A 75 -7.43 18.33 -5.52
CA ASP A 75 -6.20 18.45 -6.32
C ASP A 75 -6.03 17.26 -7.29
N LEU A 76 -6.41 16.06 -6.84
CA LEU A 76 -6.26 14.81 -7.59
C LEU A 76 -7.27 14.67 -8.72
N GLU A 77 -8.51 15.12 -8.53
CA GLU A 77 -9.61 14.98 -9.48
C GLU A 77 -10.40 16.29 -9.59
N PRO A 78 -9.82 17.32 -10.24
CA PRO A 78 -10.44 18.65 -10.32
C PRO A 78 -11.76 18.66 -11.09
N GLU A 79 -11.96 17.72 -12.01
CA GLU A 79 -13.21 17.47 -12.72
C GLU A 79 -13.53 15.97 -12.66
N GLU A 80 -14.82 15.61 -12.62
CA GLU A 80 -15.27 14.22 -12.48
C GLU A 80 -14.69 13.34 -13.61
N GLY A 81 -13.98 12.28 -13.22
CA GLY A 81 -13.31 11.34 -14.12
C GLY A 81 -11.99 11.85 -14.71
N LYS A 82 -11.59 13.11 -14.51
CA LYS A 82 -10.33 13.67 -15.00
C LYS A 82 -9.26 13.67 -13.90
N ILE A 83 -8.78 12.48 -13.58
CA ILE A 83 -7.78 12.28 -12.53
C ILE A 83 -6.40 12.77 -13.02
N ASN A 84 -5.79 13.64 -12.22
CA ASN A 84 -4.43 14.13 -12.39
C ASN A 84 -3.40 13.12 -11.89
N PHE A 85 -3.24 12.02 -12.62
CA PHE A 85 -2.31 10.94 -12.25
C PHE A 85 -0.85 11.38 -12.12
N ALA A 86 -0.45 12.47 -12.80
CA ALA A 86 0.91 12.99 -12.75
C ALA A 86 1.37 13.36 -11.32
N LEU A 87 0.44 13.70 -10.42
CA LEU A 87 0.75 13.96 -9.00
C LEU A 87 1.34 12.72 -8.32
N ILE A 88 0.72 11.56 -8.53
CA ILE A 88 1.16 10.29 -7.95
C ILE A 88 2.36 9.75 -8.74
N ASP A 89 2.32 9.76 -10.08
CA ASP A 89 3.40 9.25 -10.92
C ASP A 89 4.74 9.96 -10.65
N SER A 90 4.72 11.28 -10.48
CA SER A 90 5.92 12.05 -10.15
C SER A 90 6.47 11.74 -8.76
N ALA A 91 5.59 11.49 -7.78
CA ALA A 91 5.98 11.04 -6.45
C ALA A 91 6.58 9.63 -6.48
N ILE A 92 5.96 8.68 -7.21
CA ILE A 92 6.49 7.33 -7.42
C ILE A 92 7.90 7.42 -8.03
N ASN A 93 8.05 8.17 -9.13
CA ASN A 93 9.33 8.32 -9.80
C ASN A 93 10.40 8.90 -8.89
N ARG A 94 10.05 9.84 -8.01
CA ARG A 94 10.98 10.40 -7.04
C ARG A 94 11.36 9.38 -5.96
N CYS A 95 10.38 8.65 -5.40
CA CYS A 95 10.64 7.55 -4.46
C CYS A 95 11.61 6.53 -5.05
N VAL A 96 11.32 6.03 -6.25
CA VAL A 96 12.14 5.00 -6.92
C VAL A 96 13.58 5.48 -7.13
N ARG A 97 13.77 6.73 -7.59
CA ARG A 97 15.13 7.30 -7.75
C ARG A 97 15.92 7.35 -6.44
N ASN A 98 15.24 7.46 -5.31
CA ASN A 98 15.84 7.64 -3.99
C ASN A 98 15.78 6.35 -3.13
N GLY A 99 15.52 5.20 -3.76
CA GLY A 99 15.50 3.89 -3.09
C GLY A 99 14.31 3.69 -2.15
N GLN A 100 13.20 4.39 -2.39
CA GLN A 100 11.98 4.30 -1.59
C GLN A 100 10.81 3.75 -2.40
N GLN A 101 9.78 3.30 -1.69
CA GLN A 101 8.44 3.10 -2.24
C GLN A 101 7.51 4.23 -1.78
N LEU A 102 6.48 4.51 -2.57
CA LEU A 102 5.43 5.46 -2.24
C LEU A 102 4.33 4.78 -1.42
N ASN A 103 4.01 5.37 -0.28
CA ASN A 103 2.70 5.26 0.34
C ASN A 103 1.93 6.53 -0.03
N PHE A 104 0.67 6.43 -0.45
CA PHE A 104 -0.16 7.62 -0.63
C PHE A 104 -1.57 7.47 -0.07
N ARG A 105 -2.07 8.61 0.43
CA ARG A 105 -3.41 8.79 0.97
C ARG A 105 -4.19 9.75 0.09
N VAL A 106 -5.42 9.40 -0.26
CA VAL A 106 -6.38 10.38 -0.78
C VAL A 106 -7.11 11.02 0.39
N MET A 107 -6.91 12.32 0.59
CA MET A 107 -7.48 13.10 1.69
C MET A 107 -8.77 13.77 1.23
N CYS A 108 -9.84 13.62 2.02
CA CYS A 108 -11.09 14.36 1.83
C CYS A 108 -11.20 15.60 2.73
N GLN A 109 -10.31 15.73 3.72
CA GLN A 109 -10.27 16.86 4.64
C GLN A 109 -8.85 17.12 5.17
N ASN A 110 -8.64 18.32 5.70
CA ASN A 110 -7.56 18.62 6.65
C ASN A 110 -8.15 19.47 7.79
N GLU A 111 -7.83 20.77 7.85
CA GLU A 111 -8.57 21.75 8.66
C GLU A 111 -9.95 22.03 8.04
N ASP A 112 -9.98 22.15 6.71
CA ASP A 112 -11.19 22.32 5.90
C ASP A 112 -11.50 21.07 5.06
N MET A 113 -12.71 21.00 4.51
CA MET A 113 -13.11 20.01 3.51
C MET A 113 -12.31 20.21 2.21
N ARG A 114 -11.74 19.12 1.71
CA ARG A 114 -10.89 19.07 0.50
C ARG A 114 -11.41 18.06 -0.51
N VAL A 115 -12.71 18.17 -0.78
CA VAL A 115 -13.44 17.37 -1.76
C VAL A 115 -13.67 18.22 -3.01
N PRO A 116 -13.60 17.65 -4.23
CA PRO A 116 -13.79 18.41 -5.45
C PRO A 116 -15.15 19.12 -5.50
N GLY A 117 -15.16 20.32 -6.07
CA GLY A 117 -16.38 21.12 -6.19
C GLY A 117 -17.49 20.45 -7.02
N TRP A 118 -17.15 19.58 -7.97
CA TRP A 118 -18.14 18.81 -8.74
C TRP A 118 -18.86 17.77 -7.86
N ALA A 119 -18.17 17.15 -6.92
CA ALA A 119 -18.75 16.16 -6.02
C ALA A 119 -19.66 16.84 -4.98
N ILE A 120 -19.25 18.01 -4.47
CA ILE A 120 -20.10 18.85 -3.61
C ILE A 120 -21.40 19.23 -4.33
N LYS A 121 -21.31 19.69 -5.59
CA LYS A 121 -22.49 20.02 -6.41
C LYS A 121 -23.38 18.80 -6.67
N ALA A 122 -22.80 17.60 -6.75
CA ALA A 122 -23.54 16.35 -6.89
C ALA A 122 -24.23 15.88 -5.60
N GLY A 123 -23.95 16.51 -4.45
CA GLY A 123 -24.60 16.21 -3.18
C GLY A 123 -23.70 15.57 -2.12
N VAL A 124 -22.37 15.59 -2.31
CA VAL A 124 -21.45 15.21 -1.24
C VAL A 124 -21.54 16.22 -0.10
N GLN A 125 -21.86 15.71 1.09
CA GLN A 125 -21.89 16.49 2.33
C GLN A 125 -20.82 15.96 3.27
N SER A 126 -20.00 16.84 3.84
CA SER A 126 -18.97 16.48 4.82
C SER A 126 -19.35 17.01 6.21
N PRO A 127 -19.01 16.31 7.30
CA PRO A 127 -18.32 15.02 7.38
C PRO A 127 -19.31 13.83 7.43
N PHE A 128 -20.01 13.55 6.34
CA PHE A 128 -20.92 12.41 6.23
C PHE A 128 -20.35 11.36 5.29
N TYR A 129 -19.48 10.52 5.84
CA TYR A 129 -18.83 9.43 5.10
C TYR A 129 -19.80 8.31 4.68
N ASP A 130 -21.01 8.29 5.23
CA ASP A 130 -22.13 7.42 4.86
C ASP A 130 -23.02 8.00 3.76
N ASN A 131 -22.74 9.23 3.30
CA ASN A 131 -23.46 9.85 2.19
C ASN A 131 -23.33 8.96 0.92
N PRO A 132 -24.44 8.53 0.30
CA PRO A 132 -24.39 7.59 -0.83
C PRO A 132 -23.71 8.18 -2.07
N VAL A 133 -23.81 9.50 -2.28
CA VAL A 133 -23.10 10.19 -3.37
C VAL A 133 -21.60 10.20 -3.08
N PHE A 134 -21.18 10.46 -1.84
CA PHE A 134 -19.77 10.37 -1.46
C PHE A 134 -19.22 8.97 -1.73
N LEU A 135 -19.94 7.94 -1.27
CA LEU A 135 -19.52 6.56 -1.46
C LEU A 135 -19.39 6.20 -2.95
N GLU A 136 -20.39 6.54 -3.78
CA GLU A 136 -20.34 6.29 -5.23
C GLU A 136 -19.15 6.99 -5.89
N LYS A 137 -18.97 8.29 -5.63
CA LYS A 137 -17.95 9.09 -6.29
C LYS A 137 -16.54 8.73 -5.83
N HIS A 138 -16.37 8.49 -4.53
CA HIS A 138 -15.08 8.08 -3.97
C HIS A 138 -14.72 6.65 -4.39
N ASP A 139 -15.70 5.74 -4.49
CA ASP A 139 -15.48 4.39 -5.03
C ASP A 139 -15.03 4.41 -6.50
N ASN A 140 -15.60 5.30 -7.33
CA ASN A 140 -15.13 5.48 -8.71
C ASN A 140 -13.66 5.92 -8.77
N LEU A 141 -13.26 6.86 -7.91
CA LEU A 141 -11.86 7.26 -7.79
C LEU A 141 -10.98 6.08 -7.35
N ILE A 142 -11.37 5.35 -6.30
CA ILE A 142 -10.61 4.19 -5.80
C ILE A 142 -10.45 3.14 -6.89
N LYS A 143 -11.50 2.83 -7.65
CA LYS A 143 -11.46 1.90 -8.79
C LYS A 143 -10.47 2.37 -9.86
N ALA A 144 -10.47 3.65 -10.20
CA ALA A 144 -9.55 4.21 -11.19
C ALA A 144 -8.09 4.18 -10.71
N LEU A 145 -7.84 4.47 -9.43
CA LEU A 145 -6.51 4.35 -8.82
C LEU A 145 -6.04 2.89 -8.77
N GLY A 146 -6.92 1.96 -8.39
CA GLY A 146 -6.65 0.52 -8.41
C GLY A 146 -6.30 0.05 -9.82
N ALA A 147 -7.10 0.41 -10.84
CA ALA A 147 -6.84 0.05 -12.22
C ALA A 147 -5.48 0.56 -12.75
N ARG A 148 -4.98 1.70 -12.23
CA ARG A 148 -3.69 2.26 -12.66
C ARG A 148 -2.49 1.72 -11.89
N TYR A 149 -2.62 1.53 -10.58
CA TYR A 149 -1.49 1.27 -9.69
C TYR A 149 -1.41 -0.16 -9.16
N ASP A 150 -2.40 -1.01 -9.44
CA ASP A 150 -2.32 -2.42 -9.09
C ASP A 150 -1.06 -3.07 -9.70
N GLY A 151 -0.32 -3.80 -8.87
CA GLY A 151 0.97 -4.41 -9.21
C GLY A 151 2.14 -3.44 -9.42
N ASN A 152 1.98 -2.12 -9.21
CA ASN A 152 3.09 -1.17 -9.38
C ASN A 152 4.13 -1.33 -8.26
N PRO A 153 5.39 -1.72 -8.56
CA PRO A 153 6.41 -1.99 -7.53
C PRO A 153 6.87 -0.73 -6.78
N GLY A 154 6.63 0.45 -7.35
CA GLY A 154 6.93 1.74 -6.73
C GLY A 154 5.90 2.16 -5.68
N VAL A 155 4.78 1.46 -5.54
CA VAL A 155 3.75 1.71 -4.53
C VAL A 155 3.79 0.58 -3.49
N CYS A 156 3.95 0.91 -2.21
CA CYS A 156 3.96 -0.11 -1.15
C CYS A 156 2.57 -0.40 -0.60
N PHE A 157 1.79 0.64 -0.31
CA PHE A 157 0.41 0.53 0.15
C PHE A 157 -0.31 1.87 -0.03
N VAL A 158 -1.63 1.81 -0.06
CA VAL A 158 -2.52 2.98 -0.05
C VAL A 158 -3.20 2.99 1.32
N ASP A 159 -3.16 4.11 2.02
CA ASP A 159 -3.85 4.26 3.29
C ASP A 159 -5.15 5.07 3.15
N ILE A 160 -6.12 4.72 3.99
CA ILE A 160 -7.42 5.39 4.04
C ILE A 160 -7.34 6.48 5.11
N GLY A 161 -7.70 7.70 4.73
CA GLY A 161 -7.78 8.85 5.62
C GLY A 161 -9.21 9.28 5.86
N THR A 162 -9.62 9.31 7.12
CA THR A 162 -10.78 10.06 7.61
C THR A 162 -10.41 11.51 7.91
#